data_AF-A0A2E6LSM8-F1
#
_entry.id   AF-A0A2E6LSM8-F1
#
_cell.length_a   1.000
_cell.length_b   1.000
_cell.length_c   1.000
_cell.angle_alpha   90.00
_cell.angle_beta   90.00
_cell.angle_gamma   90.00
#
_symmetry.space_group_name_H-M   'P 1'
#
loop_
_entity.id
_entity.type
_entity.pdbx_description
1 polymer ?
#
loop_
_entity_poly.entity_id
_entity_poly.type
_entity_poly.pdbx_seq_one_letter_code
_entity_poly.pdbx_strand_id
1 'polypeptide(L)'
;MALSSHARGALEDCALIEADIRRLACFDRLVETQSAPARAPDTPADHQTETGSASGRDIHGSDDAMEDVVDSISARIERVETTPLGRHVVTLSNGQIWMENEPGRRPIRPGQHVMVRKHRWHYEMELARQPNVAVHRLE
;
A
#
# COMPACT_ATOMS: atom_id res chain seq x y z
N MET A 1 0.34 -7.95 -28.32
CA MET A 1 -0.79 -6.99 -28.22
C MET A 1 -0.22 -5.60 -28.50
N ALA A 2 -0.61 -4.97 -29.61
CA ALA A 2 -0.15 -3.63 -29.94
C ALA A 2 -1.03 -2.61 -29.22
N LEU A 3 -0.44 -1.72 -28.42
CA LEU A 3 -1.17 -0.54 -27.91
C LEU A 3 -1.58 0.33 -29.10
N SER A 4 -2.87 0.59 -29.22
CA SER A 4 -3.46 1.48 -30.20
C SER A 4 -2.79 2.85 -30.15
N SER A 5 -2.57 3.48 -31.31
CA SER A 5 -1.92 4.81 -31.42
C SER A 5 -2.61 5.87 -30.57
N HIS A 6 -3.93 5.78 -30.40
CA HIS A 6 -4.72 6.67 -29.55
C HIS A 6 -4.37 6.54 -28.05
N ALA A 7 -4.11 5.32 -27.58
CA ALA A 7 -3.71 5.09 -26.19
C ALA A 7 -2.31 5.66 -25.92
N ARG A 8 -1.43 5.71 -26.93
CA ARG A 8 -0.10 6.32 -26.78
C ARG A 8 -0.18 7.85 -26.67
N GLY A 9 -0.98 8.50 -27.52
CA GLY A 9 -1.17 9.96 -27.44
C GLY A 9 -1.74 10.39 -26.08
N ALA A 10 -2.73 9.67 -25.57
CA ALA A 10 -3.31 9.96 -24.26
C ALA A 10 -2.32 9.77 -23.08
N LEU A 11 -1.34 8.85 -23.21
CA LEU A 11 -0.27 8.70 -22.22
C LEU A 11 0.69 9.90 -22.25
N GLU A 12 1.04 10.38 -23.44
CA GLU A 12 1.91 11.56 -23.62
C GLU A 12 1.26 12.82 -23.05
N ASP A 13 -0.06 13.01 -23.27
CA ASP A 13 -0.82 14.12 -22.70
C ASP A 13 -0.85 14.09 -21.16
N CYS A 14 -1.04 12.92 -20.55
CA CYS A 14 -1.00 12.80 -19.09
C CYS A 14 0.41 13.10 -18.53
N ALA A 15 1.48 12.74 -19.24
CA ALA A 15 2.85 12.96 -18.80
C ALA A 15 3.26 14.44 -18.77
N LEU A 16 2.59 15.31 -19.54
CA LEU A 16 2.85 16.75 -19.58
C LEU A 16 2.23 17.52 -18.39
N ILE A 17 1.44 16.87 -17.54
CA ILE A 17 0.82 17.50 -16.38
C ILE A 17 1.86 17.66 -15.26
N GLU A 18 2.17 18.91 -14.91
CA GLU A 18 3.14 19.23 -13.84
C GLU A 18 2.65 18.87 -12.44
N ALA A 19 1.35 19.09 -12.15
CA ALA A 19 0.78 18.83 -10.84
C ALA A 19 0.59 17.34 -10.58
N ASP A 20 1.31 16.77 -9.61
CA ASP A 20 1.36 15.33 -9.33
C ASP A 20 -0.01 14.69 -9.15
N ILE A 21 -0.90 15.33 -8.36
CA ILE A 21 -2.26 14.82 -8.11
C ILE A 21 -3.10 14.78 -9.39
N ARG A 22 -2.95 15.78 -10.27
CA ARG A 22 -3.70 15.81 -11.55
C ARG A 22 -3.14 14.81 -12.54
N ARG A 23 -1.81 14.63 -12.56
CA ARG A 23 -1.13 13.64 -13.41
C ARG A 23 -1.58 12.22 -13.05
N LEU A 24 -1.58 11.90 -11.76
CA LEU A 24 -2.03 10.59 -11.27
C LEU A 24 -3.48 10.30 -11.67
N ALA A 25 -4.39 11.25 -11.41
CA ALA A 25 -5.80 11.11 -11.77
C ALA A 25 -6.04 10.95 -13.29
N CYS A 26 -5.15 11.51 -14.13
CA CYS A 26 -5.19 11.34 -15.58
C CYS A 26 -4.89 9.89 -15.99
N PHE A 27 -3.84 9.31 -15.42
CA PHE A 27 -3.46 7.93 -15.70
C PHE A 27 -4.51 6.92 -15.21
N ASP A 28 -5.07 7.14 -14.01
CA ASP A 28 -6.10 6.26 -13.45
C ASP A 28 -7.31 6.17 -14.40
N ARG A 29 -7.81 7.32 -14.89
CA ARG A 29 -8.90 7.36 -15.86
C ARG A 29 -8.55 6.63 -17.16
N LEU A 30 -7.31 6.76 -17.64
CA LEU A 30 -6.88 6.09 -18.87
C LEU A 30 -6.88 4.56 -18.71
N VAL A 31 -6.49 4.05 -17.54
CA VAL A 31 -6.54 2.62 -17.23
C VAL A 31 -7.99 2.14 -17.11
N GLU A 32 -8.88 2.91 -16.48
CA GLU A 32 -10.31 2.60 -16.41
C GLU A 32 -10.95 2.47 -17.80
N THR A 33 -10.63 3.39 -18.71
CA THR A 33 -11.16 3.35 -20.09
C THR A 33 -10.64 2.17 -20.92
N GLN A 34 -9.42 1.69 -20.62
CA GLN A 34 -8.88 0.47 -21.26
C GLN A 34 -9.40 -0.81 -20.61
N SER A 35 -9.82 -0.74 -19.34
CA SER A 35 -10.26 -1.89 -18.55
C SER A 35 -11.76 -2.14 -18.64
N ALA A 36 -12.53 -1.36 -19.40
CA ALA A 36 -13.96 -1.59 -19.54
C ALA A 36 -14.24 -2.90 -20.31
N PRO A 37 -14.82 -3.94 -19.66
CA PRO A 37 -15.38 -5.06 -20.40
C PRO A 37 -16.63 -4.58 -21.18
N ALA A 38 -16.81 -5.15 -22.36
CA ALA A 38 -17.97 -4.91 -23.22
C ALA A 38 -19.29 -5.01 -22.43
N ARG A 39 -20.04 -3.90 -22.39
CA ARG A 39 -21.41 -3.88 -21.89
C ARG A 39 -22.28 -4.81 -22.75
N ALA A 40 -22.80 -5.87 -22.14
CA ALA A 40 -24.10 -6.41 -22.54
C ALA A 40 -25.20 -5.48 -22.02
N PRO A 41 -26.26 -5.19 -22.78
CA PRO A 41 -27.38 -4.40 -22.30
C PRO A 41 -28.44 -5.31 -21.70
N ASP A 42 -28.78 -5.17 -20.41
CA ASP A 42 -30.06 -5.65 -19.90
C ASP A 42 -30.45 -4.98 -18.56
N THR A 43 -31.52 -4.19 -18.66
CA THR A 43 -32.72 -4.13 -17.80
C THR A 43 -32.60 -3.83 -16.28
N PRO A 44 -33.41 -2.88 -15.74
CA PRO A 44 -33.34 -2.45 -14.34
C PRO A 44 -34.16 -3.35 -13.39
N ALA A 45 -33.52 -3.82 -12.32
CA ALA A 45 -34.14 -4.30 -11.08
C ALA A 45 -33.15 -4.01 -9.95
N ASP A 46 -33.41 -2.98 -9.17
CA ASP A 46 -34.12 -3.03 -7.89
C ASP A 46 -33.20 -3.37 -6.71
N HIS A 47 -33.48 -2.64 -5.64
CA HIS A 47 -32.65 -2.29 -4.52
C HIS A 47 -32.45 -3.45 -3.53
N GLN A 48 -31.22 -3.65 -3.02
CA GLN A 48 -30.84 -3.72 -1.58
C GLN A 48 -29.51 -4.47 -1.38
N THR A 49 -28.45 -3.77 -0.95
CA THR A 49 -27.77 -3.82 0.39
C THR A 49 -26.99 -5.12 0.63
N GLU A 50 -25.73 -5.21 1.06
CA GLU A 50 -24.84 -4.44 1.95
C GLU A 50 -23.39 -4.80 1.55
N THR A 51 -22.40 -3.90 1.48
CA THR A 51 -21.51 -3.50 2.59
C THR A 51 -20.32 -2.77 1.95
N GLY A 52 -19.79 -1.72 2.58
CA GLY A 52 -18.44 -1.21 2.28
C GLY A 52 -18.38 0.21 1.71
N SER A 53 -18.62 1.21 2.55
CA SER A 53 -18.12 2.58 2.40
C SER A 53 -18.57 3.38 3.61
N ALA A 54 -17.79 4.29 4.20
CA ALA A 54 -16.41 4.66 4.02
C ALA A 54 -16.06 5.32 5.35
N SER A 55 -15.07 4.80 6.08
CA SER A 55 -14.48 5.59 7.16
C SER A 55 -13.44 6.49 6.51
N GLY A 56 -13.91 7.62 5.98
CA GLY A 56 -13.06 8.79 5.83
C GLY A 56 -12.46 9.11 7.18
N ARG A 57 -11.14 8.92 7.29
CA ARG A 57 -10.33 9.60 8.29
C ARG A 57 -9.11 10.14 7.58
N ASP A 58 -9.14 11.45 7.45
CA ASP A 58 -8.03 12.32 7.15
C ASP A 58 -6.81 11.89 7.98
N ILE A 59 -5.76 11.47 7.29
CA ILE A 59 -4.41 11.55 7.84
C ILE A 59 -3.79 12.74 7.15
N HIS A 60 -3.74 13.85 7.89
CA HIS A 60 -2.91 15.01 7.62
C HIS A 60 -1.51 14.50 7.20
N GLY A 61 -0.95 14.91 6.07
CA GLY A 61 -0.61 16.31 5.84
C GLY A 61 0.60 16.67 6.71
N SER A 62 1.74 16.06 6.44
CA SER A 62 3.04 16.58 6.86
C SER A 62 3.90 16.60 5.60
N ASP A 63 3.82 17.74 4.96
CA ASP A 63 4.75 18.22 3.96
C ASP A 63 6.13 18.26 4.63
N ASP A 64 6.96 17.25 4.38
CA ASP A 64 8.39 17.36 4.61
C ASP A 64 9.10 16.91 3.34
N ALA A 65 9.92 17.84 2.88
CA ALA A 65 10.45 17.92 1.55
C ALA A 65 11.54 16.87 1.28
N MET A 66 11.87 16.80 -0.01
CA MET A 66 13.04 16.17 -0.64
C MET A 66 12.86 14.77 -1.21
N GLU A 67 13.19 14.75 -2.50
CA GLU A 67 13.21 13.65 -3.46
C GLU A 67 14.16 12.51 -3.05
N ASP A 68 13.79 11.29 -3.45
CA ASP A 68 14.49 9.99 -3.32
C ASP A 68 14.69 9.50 -1.86
N VAL A 69 14.09 8.41 -1.38
CA VAL A 69 14.19 7.02 -1.85
C VAL A 69 12.99 6.23 -1.31
N VAL A 70 12.52 5.20 -2.01
CA VAL A 70 11.57 4.18 -1.49
C VAL A 70 12.26 3.31 -0.41
N ASP A 71 12.69 3.92 0.68
CA ASP A 71 13.32 3.28 1.84
C ASP A 71 12.33 3.09 3.00
N SER A 72 11.04 3.36 2.81
CA SER A 72 10.02 3.08 3.83
C SER A 72 8.77 2.41 3.24
N ILE A 73 8.21 1.47 4.00
CA ILE A 73 7.06 0.66 3.62
C ILE A 73 6.04 0.76 4.76
N SER A 74 4.88 1.36 4.50
CA SER A 74 3.75 1.37 5.42
C SER A 74 2.76 0.27 5.05
N ALA A 75 2.40 -0.58 6.01
CA ALA A 75 1.44 -1.65 5.80
C ALA A 75 0.73 -2.02 7.10
N ARG A 76 -0.37 -2.77 7.00
CA ARG A 76 -1.05 -3.34 8.16
C ARG A 76 -0.57 -4.76 8.40
N ILE A 77 -0.45 -5.15 9.67
CA ILE A 77 -0.17 -6.53 10.03
C ILE A 77 -1.42 -7.38 9.78
N GLU A 78 -1.29 -8.40 8.95
CA GLU A 78 -2.34 -9.42 8.76
C GLU A 78 -2.16 -10.61 9.70
N ARG A 79 -0.92 -11.03 9.91
CA ARG A 79 -0.60 -12.19 10.73
C ARG A 79 0.63 -11.94 11.58
N VAL A 80 0.61 -12.50 12.79
CA VAL A 80 1.76 -12.55 13.69
C VAL A 80 1.93 -13.98 14.15
N GLU A 81 3.11 -14.53 13.95
CA GLU A 81 3.52 -15.84 14.41
C GLU A 81 4.69 -15.68 15.37
N THR A 82 4.70 -16.44 16.47
CA THR A 82 5.80 -16.39 17.44
C THR A 82 6.63 -17.65 17.30
N THR A 83 7.91 -17.49 17.03
CA THR A 83 8.86 -18.62 16.96
C THR A 83 9.14 -19.19 18.36
N PRO A 84 9.61 -20.45 18.48
CA PRO A 84 10.01 -21.03 19.76
C PRO A 84 11.11 -20.26 20.49
N LEU A 85 11.88 -19.45 19.74
CA LEU A 85 12.94 -18.57 20.26
C LEU A 85 12.41 -17.20 20.73
N GLY A 86 11.09 -16.97 20.70
CA GLY A 86 10.46 -15.73 21.16
C GLY A 86 10.58 -14.56 20.19
N ARG A 87 10.93 -14.81 18.92
CA ARG A 87 10.90 -13.80 17.84
C ARG A 87 9.56 -13.80 17.14
N HIS A 88 9.05 -12.63 16.78
CA HIS A 88 7.82 -12.50 16.00
C HIS A 88 8.12 -12.50 14.50
N VAL A 89 7.34 -13.27 13.76
CA VAL A 89 7.24 -13.28 12.30
C VAL A 89 5.93 -12.61 11.94
N VAL A 90 6.01 -11.52 11.19
CA VAL A 90 4.91 -10.62 10.91
C VAL A 90 4.64 -10.65 9.41
N THR A 91 3.44 -11.05 9.02
CA THR A 91 2.95 -10.94 7.65
C THR A 91 2.18 -9.63 7.51
N LEU A 92 2.61 -8.81 6.56
CA LEU A 92 2.00 -7.54 6.23
C LEU A 92 0.95 -7.71 5.13
N SER A 93 0.03 -6.76 5.03
CA SER A 93 -1.09 -6.76 4.08
C SER A 93 -0.69 -6.63 2.61
N ASN A 94 0.57 -6.33 2.34
CA ASN A 94 1.16 -6.35 1.01
C ASN A 94 1.80 -7.71 0.67
N GLY A 95 1.60 -8.73 1.49
CA GLY A 95 2.16 -10.08 1.34
C GLY A 95 3.61 -10.23 1.83
N GLN A 96 4.26 -9.16 2.30
CA GLN A 96 5.63 -9.23 2.79
C GLN A 96 5.70 -9.85 4.18
N ILE A 97 6.72 -10.66 4.42
CA ILE A 97 6.97 -11.31 5.70
C ILE A 97 8.24 -10.74 6.32
N TRP A 98 8.16 -10.31 7.58
CA TRP A 98 9.25 -9.70 8.32
C TRP A 98 9.47 -10.42 9.63
N MET A 99 10.72 -10.72 9.99
CA MET A 99 11.07 -11.33 11.26
C MET A 99 11.88 -10.37 12.12
N GLU A 100 11.58 -10.31 13.42
CA GLU A 100 12.40 -9.58 14.38
C GLU A 100 13.81 -10.17 14.48
N ASN A 101 14.81 -9.30 14.49
CA ASN A 101 16.21 -9.68 14.68
C ASN A 101 16.45 -10.15 16.12
N GLU A 102 15.84 -9.46 17.08
CA GLU A 102 16.01 -9.69 18.51
C GLU A 102 14.70 -10.14 19.16
N PRO A 103 14.74 -11.18 20.02
CA PRO A 103 13.56 -11.62 20.75
C PRO A 103 13.12 -10.52 21.73
N GLY A 104 11.85 -10.15 21.67
CA GLY A 104 11.29 -9.10 22.51
C GLY A 104 9.96 -9.50 23.12
N ARG A 105 9.70 -9.09 24.36
CA ARG A 105 8.36 -9.18 24.97
C ARG A 105 7.50 -8.02 24.48
N ARG A 106 7.16 -8.04 23.20
CA ARG A 106 6.34 -6.99 22.55
C ARG A 106 4.97 -7.54 22.16
N PRO A 107 3.86 -6.90 22.56
CA PRO A 107 2.53 -7.30 22.16
C PRO A 107 2.22 -6.87 20.71
N ILE A 108 2.84 -7.54 19.73
CA ILE A 108 2.51 -7.36 18.31
C ILE A 108 1.20 -8.10 18.05
N ARG A 109 0.19 -7.39 17.53
CA ARG A 109 -1.13 -7.96 17.22
C ARG A 109 -1.48 -7.72 15.75
N PRO A 110 -2.23 -8.63 15.12
CA PRO A 110 -2.81 -8.38 13.81
C PRO A 110 -3.75 -7.17 13.85
N GLY A 111 -3.81 -6.44 12.73
CA GLY A 111 -4.58 -5.21 12.57
C GLY A 111 -3.83 -3.92 12.91
N GLN A 112 -2.62 -4.00 13.46
CA GLN A 112 -1.80 -2.80 13.70
C GLN A 112 -1.20 -2.27 12.39
N HIS A 113 -1.15 -0.95 12.25
CA HIS A 113 -0.39 -0.30 11.19
C HIS A 113 1.08 -0.20 11.63
N VAL A 114 1.98 -0.58 10.73
CA VAL A 114 3.41 -0.51 10.93
C VAL A 114 4.08 0.19 9.76
N MET A 115 5.21 0.82 10.05
CA MET A 115 6.06 1.43 9.05
C MET A 115 7.46 0.82 9.17
N VAL A 116 7.88 0.10 8.12
CA VAL A 116 9.23 -0.45 8.03
C VAL A 116 10.11 0.57 7.34
N ARG A 117 11.16 1.01 8.02
CA ARG A 117 12.20 1.91 7.49
C ARG A 117 13.47 1.13 7.22
N LYS A 118 14.05 1.34 6.06
CA LYS A 118 15.35 0.79 5.67
C LYS A 118 16.43 1.78 6.08
N HIS A 119 17.33 1.31 6.92
CA HIS A 119 18.57 2.00 7.24
C HIS A 119 19.72 1.36 6.45
N ARG A 120 20.91 1.94 6.56
CA ARG A 120 22.09 1.50 5.81
C ARG A 120 22.50 0.04 6.07
N TRP A 121 22.11 -0.54 7.21
CA TRP A 121 22.56 -1.88 7.65
C TRP A 121 21.47 -2.81 8.15
N HIS A 122 20.29 -2.26 8.47
CA HIS A 122 19.18 -3.02 9.03
C HIS A 122 17.86 -2.36 8.64
N TYR A 123 16.76 -3.06 8.87
CA TYR A 123 15.43 -2.49 8.77
C TYR A 123 14.88 -2.29 10.17
N GLU A 124 14.15 -1.21 10.40
CA GLU A 124 13.42 -0.97 11.63
C GLU A 124 11.93 -0.95 11.34
N MET A 125 11.16 -1.66 12.13
CA MET A 125 9.71 -1.62 12.12
C MET A 125 9.23 -0.73 13.27
N GLU A 126 8.57 0.37 12.89
CA GLU A 126 7.89 1.27 13.82
C GLU A 126 6.45 0.81 14.02
N LEU A 127 6.06 0.65 15.28
CA LEU A 127 4.69 0.31 15.68
C LEU A 127 4.11 1.50 16.45
N ALA A 128 2.84 1.84 16.18
CA ALA A 128 2.21 3.08 16.68
C ALA A 128 2.25 3.33 18.20
N ARG A 129 2.51 2.31 19.04
CA ARG A 129 2.58 2.43 20.51
C ARG A 129 3.74 1.65 21.13
N GLN A 130 4.73 1.23 20.35
CA GLN A 130 5.82 0.38 20.83
C GLN A 130 7.16 0.94 20.35
N PRO A 131 8.26 0.62 21.05
CA PRO A 131 9.59 0.95 20.54
C PRO A 131 9.82 0.29 19.18
N ASN A 132 10.62 0.97 18.35
CA ASN A 132 11.04 0.46 17.06
C ASN A 132 11.76 -0.87 17.22
N VAL A 133 11.60 -1.72 16.23
CA VAL A 133 12.12 -3.09 16.26
C VAL A 133 12.99 -3.33 15.04
N ALA A 134 14.23 -3.73 15.27
CA ALA A 134 15.07 -4.19 14.18
C ALA A 134 14.49 -5.49 13.59
N VAL A 135 14.22 -5.47 12.29
CA VAL A 135 13.65 -6.58 11.53
C VAL A 135 14.51 -6.91 10.31
N HIS A 136 14.30 -8.09 9.76
CA HIS A 136 14.80 -8.49 8.45
C HIS A 136 13.66 -9.09 7.64
N ARG A 137 13.73 -8.94 6.32
CA ARG A 137 12.73 -9.49 5.40
C ARG A 137 12.99 -10.97 5.20
N LEU A 138 11.93 -11.77 5.22
CA LEU A 138 11.95 -13.16 4.77
C LEU A 138 11.44 -13.20 3.31
N GLU A 139 12.11 -13.98 2.47
CA GLU A 139 11.72 -14.22 1.08
C GLU A 139 10.68 -15.35 0.96
#